data_AF-A0A832M9J3-F1
#
_entry.id   AF-A0A832M9J3-F1
#
_cell.length_a   1.000
_cell.length_b   1.000
_cell.length_c   1.000
_cell.angle_alpha   90.00
_cell.angle_beta   90.00
_cell.angle_gamma   90.00
#
_symmetry.space_group_name_H-M   'P 1'
#
loop_
_entity.id
_entity.type
_entity.pdbx_description
1 polymer ?
#
loop_
_entity_poly.entity_id
_entity_poly.type
_entity_poly.pdbx_seq_one_letter_code
_entity_poly.pdbx_strand_id
1 'polypeptide(L)'
;MNLPPFVAGVFGVVGFVMSVLAGLMADNPFEKILTRAMLAAVCCYIVGYIVGSIAGAVSREHAVALSKKVADADKAEAEEKEAEARKKLEAEKAPA
;
A
#
# COMPACT_ATOMS: atom_id res chain seq x y z
N MET A 1 9.75 3.24 -1.90
CA MET A 1 9.00 4.48 -1.64
C MET A 1 8.70 4.58 -0.14
N ASN A 2 8.98 5.71 0.50
CA ASN A 2 8.65 5.92 1.91
C ASN A 2 7.16 6.28 2.05
N LEU A 3 6.29 5.27 2.05
CA LEU A 3 4.84 5.44 2.27
C LEU A 3 4.47 6.12 3.60
N PRO A 4 5.11 5.80 4.75
CA PRO A 4 4.69 6.34 6.04
C PRO A 4 4.72 7.88 6.15
N PRO A 5 5.82 8.58 5.80
CA PRO A 5 5.86 10.05 5.91
C PRO A 5 4.95 10.76 4.91
N PHE A 6 4.67 10.14 3.75
CA PHE A 6 3.74 10.72 2.77
C PHE A 6 2.30 10.73 3.31
N VAL A 7 1.82 9.58 3.80
CA VAL A 7 0.48 9.46 4.39
C VAL A 7 0.34 10.34 5.64
N ALA A 8 1.38 10.37 6.49
CA ALA A 8 1.42 11.26 7.65
C ALA A 8 1.30 12.73 7.27
N GLY A 9 2.01 13.16 6.23
CA GLY A 9 1.94 14.54 5.72
C GLY A 9 0.54 14.91 5.24
N VAL A 10 -0.11 14.06 4.45
CA VAL A 10 -1.48 14.30 3.95
C VAL A 10 -2.47 14.39 5.11
N PHE A 11 -2.41 13.46 6.07
CA PHE A 11 -3.27 13.48 7.26
C PHE A 11 -3.07 14.75 8.11
N GLY A 12 -1.83 15.17 8.31
CA GLY A 12 -1.51 16.39 9.05
C GLY A 12 -2.09 17.64 8.40
N VAL A 13 -1.96 17.79 7.07
CA VAL A 13 -2.51 18.93 6.32
C VAL A 13 -4.03 18.94 6.35
N VAL A 14 -4.68 17.78 6.16
CA VAL A 14 -6.15 17.68 6.22
C VAL A 14 -6.66 18.03 7.62
N GLY A 15 -6.01 17.51 8.67
CA GLY A 15 -6.36 17.83 10.06
C GLY A 15 -6.21 19.32 10.38
N PHE A 16 -5.13 19.95 9.88
CA PHE A 16 -4.93 21.39 10.00
C PHE A 16 -6.07 22.18 9.33
N VAL A 17 -6.36 21.90 8.06
CA VAL A 17 -7.40 22.59 7.30
C VAL A 17 -8.77 22.44 7.96
N MET A 18 -9.12 21.21 8.38
CA MET A 18 -10.40 20.95 9.06
C MET A 18 -10.50 21.70 10.40
N SER A 19 -9.41 21.77 11.17
CA SER A 19 -9.40 22.54 12.43
C SER A 19 -9.51 24.04 12.21
N VAL A 20 -8.93 24.59 11.13
CA VAL A 20 -9.08 26.01 10.77
C VAL A 20 -10.53 26.30 10.39
N LEU A 21 -11.13 25.47 9.53
CA LEU A 21 -12.52 25.63 9.11
C LEU A 21 -13.50 25.56 10.29
N ALA A 22 -13.32 24.57 11.18
CA ALA A 22 -14.14 24.44 12.38
C ALA A 22 -13.94 25.64 13.34
N GLY A 23 -12.72 26.14 13.46
CA GLY A 23 -12.42 27.31 14.28
C GLY A 23 -13.08 28.60 13.78
N LEU A 24 -13.08 28.80 12.44
CA LEU A 24 -13.71 29.94 11.78
C LEU A 24 -15.24 29.90 11.92
N MET A 25 -15.86 28.73 11.78
CA MET A 25 -17.32 28.58 11.95
C MET A 25 -17.81 28.82 13.37
N ALA A 26 -16.91 28.78 14.35
CA ALA A 26 -17.22 29.02 15.75
C ALA A 26 -16.87 30.45 16.21
N ASP A 27 -16.61 31.39 15.28
CA ASP A 27 -16.29 32.81 15.54
C ASP A 27 -15.18 33.01 16.60
N ASN A 28 -14.21 32.09 16.62
CA ASN A 28 -13.07 32.20 17.54
C ASN A 28 -12.04 33.21 17.03
N PRO A 29 -11.31 33.89 17.92
CA PRO A 29 -10.18 34.74 17.52
C PRO A 29 -9.09 33.92 16.83
N PHE A 30 -8.51 34.48 15.78
CA PHE A 30 -7.58 33.80 14.88
C PHE A 30 -6.37 33.16 15.60
N GLU A 31 -5.84 33.82 16.64
CA GLU A 31 -4.72 33.27 17.44
C GLU A 31 -5.07 31.94 18.12
N LYS A 32 -6.30 31.79 18.64
CA LYS A 32 -6.74 30.54 19.25
C LYS A 32 -6.98 29.43 18.22
N ILE A 33 -7.40 29.80 17.01
CA ILE A 33 -7.61 28.85 15.92
C ILE A 33 -6.27 28.29 15.47
N LEU A 34 -5.27 29.14 15.26
CA LEU A 34 -3.97 28.74 14.72
C LEU A 34 -3.23 27.77 15.65
N THR A 35 -3.23 28.06 16.96
CA THR A 35 -2.61 27.20 17.98
C THR A 35 -3.28 25.83 18.06
N ARG A 36 -4.62 25.77 18.04
CA ARG A 36 -5.36 24.50 18.00
C ARG A 36 -5.16 23.74 16.71
N ALA A 37 -5.12 24.43 15.57
CA ALA A 37 -4.89 23.81 14.28
C ALA A 37 -3.50 23.20 14.16
N MET A 38 -2.47 23.86 14.69
CA MET A 38 -1.12 23.27 14.77
C MET A 38 -1.10 22.01 15.65
N LEU A 39 -1.78 22.04 16.79
CA LEU A 39 -1.84 20.89 17.70
C LEU A 39 -2.60 19.72 17.05
N ALA A 40 -3.71 20.00 16.38
CA ALA A 40 -4.46 19.03 15.59
C ALA A 40 -3.61 18.44 14.45
N ALA A 41 -2.84 19.27 13.74
CA ALA A 41 -1.95 18.81 12.67
C ALA A 41 -0.90 17.82 13.18
N VAL A 42 -0.29 18.09 14.34
CA VAL A 42 0.68 17.18 14.97
C VAL A 42 0.02 15.87 15.39
N CYS A 43 -1.15 15.92 16.01
CA CYS A 43 -1.90 14.71 16.37
C CYS A 43 -2.28 13.89 15.13
N CYS A 44 -2.81 14.53 14.09
CA CYS A 44 -3.17 13.86 12.84
C CYS A 44 -1.94 13.31 12.10
N TYR A 45 -0.78 13.97 12.18
CA TYR A 45 0.46 13.48 11.62
C TYR A 45 0.90 12.17 12.30
N ILE A 46 0.85 12.10 13.63
CA ILE A 46 1.18 10.88 14.39
C ILE A 46 0.25 9.73 13.98
N VAL A 47 -1.06 10.00 13.90
CA VAL A 47 -2.05 8.99 13.47
C VAL A 47 -1.76 8.54 12.04
N GLY A 48 -1.54 9.47 11.12
CA GLY A 48 -1.21 9.15 9.72
C GLY A 48 0.10 8.36 9.57
N TYR A 49 1.07 8.58 10.45
CA TYR A 49 2.31 7.80 10.47
C TYR A 49 2.08 6.35 10.89
N ILE A 50 1.25 6.11 11.91
CA ILE A 50 0.86 4.75 12.34
C ILE A 50 0.12 4.05 11.20
N VAL A 51 -0.87 4.71 10.60
CA VAL A 51 -1.67 4.18 9.48
C VAL A 51 -0.77 3.87 8.28
N GLY A 52 0.12 4.78 7.90
CA GLY A 52 1.06 4.58 6.80
C GLY A 52 2.06 3.45 7.05
N SER A 53 2.46 3.23 8.31
CA SER A 53 3.34 2.11 8.70
C SER A 53 2.63 0.76 8.56
N ILE A 54 1.37 0.67 9.01
CA ILE A 54 0.54 -0.53 8.86
C ILE A 54 0.29 -0.81 7.37
N ALA A 55 -0.11 0.20 6.60
CA ALA A 55 -0.32 0.07 5.16
C ALA A 55 0.95 -0.45 4.45
N GLY A 56 2.12 0.09 4.81
CA GLY A 56 3.40 -0.37 4.26
C GLY A 56 3.76 -1.80 4.68
N ALA A 57 3.35 -2.27 5.86
CA ALA A 57 3.55 -3.65 6.27
C ALA A 57 2.67 -4.60 5.43
N VAL A 58 1.37 -4.29 5.35
CA VAL A 58 0.38 -5.08 4.60
C VAL A 58 0.73 -5.15 3.11
N SER A 59 1.11 -4.02 2.49
CA SER A 59 1.52 -4.00 1.07
C SER A 59 2.76 -4.86 0.81
N ARG A 60 3.70 -4.94 1.76
CA ARG A 60 4.89 -5.79 1.60
C ARG A 60 4.54 -7.27 1.68
N GLU A 61 3.70 -7.66 2.62
CA GLU A 61 3.22 -9.05 2.72
C GLU A 61 2.48 -9.48 1.46
N HIS A 62 1.57 -8.65 0.96
CA HIS A 62 0.86 -8.94 -0.28
C HIS A 62 1.77 -8.97 -1.51
N ALA A 63 2.77 -8.09 -1.60
CA ALA A 63 3.73 -8.11 -2.71
C ALA A 63 4.53 -9.42 -2.73
N VAL A 64 4.96 -9.92 -1.56
CA VAL A 64 5.69 -11.19 -1.43
C VAL A 64 4.78 -12.39 -1.73
N ALA A 65 3.54 -12.37 -1.23
CA ALA A 65 2.59 -13.43 -1.51
C ALA A 65 2.23 -13.50 -3.00
N LEU A 66 2.10 -12.34 -3.66
CA LEU A 66 1.80 -12.27 -5.08
C LEU A 66 2.99 -12.73 -5.93
N SER A 67 4.22 -12.29 -5.63
CA SER A 67 5.40 -12.72 -6.38
C SER A 67 5.63 -14.22 -6.27
N LYS A 68 5.36 -14.83 -5.10
CA LYS A 68 5.42 -16.28 -4.93
C LYS A 68 4.39 -17.01 -5.80
N LYS A 69 3.13 -16.55 -5.80
CA LYS A 69 2.07 -17.15 -6.64
C LYS A 69 2.41 -17.09 -8.12
N VAL A 70 2.98 -15.98 -8.59
CA VAL A 70 3.42 -15.84 -9.98
C VAL A 70 4.56 -16.81 -10.28
N ALA A 71 5.57 -16.90 -9.42
CA ALA A 71 6.69 -17.83 -9.60
C ALA A 71 6.28 -19.31 -9.58
N ASP A 72 5.30 -19.69 -8.76
CA ASP A 72 4.77 -21.06 -8.73
C ASP A 72 3.94 -21.36 -9.99
N ALA A 73 3.18 -20.39 -10.51
CA ALA A 73 2.45 -20.53 -11.78
C ALA A 73 3.40 -20.68 -12.97
N ASP A 74 4.45 -19.86 -13.05
CA ASP A 74 5.46 -19.95 -14.12
C ASP A 74 6.15 -21.33 -14.14
N LYS A 75 6.42 -21.91 -12.96
CA LYS A 75 6.99 -23.27 -12.85
C LYS A 75 6.02 -24.34 -13.31
N ALA A 76 4.77 -24.27 -12.89
CA ALA A 76 3.75 -25.23 -13.31
C ALA A 76 3.56 -25.21 -14.83
N GLU A 77 3.52 -24.02 -15.44
CA GLU A 77 3.47 -23.89 -16.90
C GLU A 77 4.71 -24.44 -17.60
N ALA A 78 5.91 -24.25 -17.02
CA ALA A 78 7.14 -24.79 -17.56
C ALA A 78 7.16 -26.33 -17.52
N GLU A 79 6.73 -26.92 -16.40
CA GLU A 79 6.61 -28.38 -16.24
C GLU A 79 5.58 -28.98 -17.19
N GLU A 80 4.42 -28.32 -17.39
CA GLU A 80 3.42 -28.77 -18.37
C GLU A 80 3.96 -28.72 -19.80
N LYS A 81 4.67 -27.65 -20.18
CA LYS A 81 5.29 -27.54 -21.51
C LYS A 81 6.36 -28.60 -21.73
N GLU A 82 7.15 -28.91 -20.70
CA GLU A 82 8.19 -29.94 -20.78
C GLU A 82 7.59 -31.35 -20.87
N ALA A 83 6.51 -31.61 -20.12
CA ALA A 83 5.75 -32.85 -20.18
C ALA A 83 5.06 -33.04 -21.54
N GLU A 84 4.48 -31.98 -22.11
CA GLU A 84 3.87 -32.01 -23.45
C GLU A 84 4.92 -32.24 -24.54
N ALA A 85 6.09 -31.58 -24.45
CA ALA A 85 7.20 -31.79 -25.37
C ALA A 85 7.74 -33.24 -25.31
N ARG A 86 7.86 -33.82 -24.11
CA ARG A 86 8.23 -35.24 -23.95
C ARG A 86 7.20 -36.17 -24.59
N LYS A 87 5.91 -35.96 -24.36
CA LYS A 87 4.84 -36.77 -24.95
C LYS A 87 4.86 -36.72 -26.48
N LYS A 88 5.10 -35.54 -27.07
CA LYS A 88 5.24 -35.38 -28.53
C LYS A 88 6.45 -36.14 -29.08
N LEU A 89 7.58 -36.10 -28.39
CA LEU A 89 8.79 -36.85 -28.76
C LEU A 89 8.59 -38.38 -28.66
N GLU A 90 7.82 -38.85 -27.69
CA GLU A 90 7.51 -40.28 -27.53
C GLU A 90 6.50 -40.76 -28.59
N ALA A 91 5.50 -39.95 -28.93
CA ALA A 91 4.53 -40.26 -29.99
C ALA A 91 5.17 -40.31 -31.39
N GLU A 92 6.18 -39.46 -31.65
CA GLU A 92 6.92 -39.47 -32.92
C GLU A 92 7.86 -40.69 -33.03
N LYS A 93 8.30 -41.27 -31.90
CA LYS A 93 9.21 -42.42 -31.86
C LYS A 93 8.51 -43.78 -31.84
N ALA A 94 7.17 -43.85 -31.77
CA ALA A 94 6.44 -45.10 -31.82
C ALA A 94 6.32 -45.58 -33.29
N PRO A 95 7.01 -46.67 -33.71
CA PRO A 95 6.92 -47.18 -35.07
C PRO A 95 5.55 -47.79 -35.35
N ALA A 96 5.03 -47.55 -36.57
CA ALA A 96 3.87 -48.22 -37.16
C ALA A 96 4.17 -49.68 -37.53
#